data_AF-A0A6L4AQ74-F1
#
_entry.id   AF-A0A6L4AQ74-F1
#
_cell.length_a   1.000
_cell.length_b   1.000
_cell.length_c   1.000
_cell.angle_alpha   90.00
_cell.angle_beta   90.00
_cell.angle_gamma   90.00
#
_symmetry.space_group_name_H-M   'P 1'
#
loop_
_entity.id
_entity.type
_entity.pdbx_description
1 polymer ?
#
loop_
_entity_poly.entity_id
_entity_poly.type
_entity_poly.pdbx_seq_one_letter_code
_entity_poly.pdbx_strand_id
1 'polypeptide(L)'
;MNENLLELKKNNPSIELEENGKEYKVLNPWNDESVSFIFKKGKVLTSISNIQFPEELVAIYHRDEQKLEYIYAPLKIGEKDKISINLFNYKGVTFKCYFDMQSNTLQLLCKSFVMNSPDTDSNHRNLRLFRDFFNKTSLYEKFLKDTEPISFFVEGNFTEICNDFVKLSKILNFYRFYFHRNGPEIIIFKKKIKKEIYKKPCYSMRDKFPEIINAKEIDPTLLEIFGVARETKDIRLKFIFYYQILEFVSYYYLNNKIQSNLSNILKRPDVSAKANDYSKKIIEELKDNFSSRNDSKQLESALAEYCSIDDITNEIFCNWEYFSKDIEFDGGFKIQKIINNEESTKNLVEGDFLKVKNNIEKIRNVLVHLRESRENKVILPTLKNNNLLVPYLYIIKRLAEKVAIQFE
;
A
#
# COMPACT_ATOMS: atom_id res chain seq x y z
N MET A 1 31.41 8.40 27.15
CA MET A 1 29.98 8.17 26.84
C MET A 1 29.22 7.83 28.12
N ASN A 2 27.99 8.33 28.31
CA ASN A 2 27.15 8.08 29.50
C ASN A 2 26.64 6.62 29.56
N GLU A 3 26.67 5.97 30.73
CA GLU A 3 26.26 4.56 30.90
C GLU A 3 24.81 4.29 30.49
N ASN A 4 23.88 5.19 30.82
CA ASN A 4 22.46 5.01 30.45
C ASN A 4 22.26 5.07 28.92
N LEU A 5 23.07 5.85 28.21
CA LEU A 5 23.03 5.91 26.75
C LEU A 5 23.60 4.62 26.12
N LEU A 6 24.64 4.05 26.74
CA LEU A 6 25.18 2.76 26.30
C LEU A 6 24.16 1.64 26.48
N GLU A 7 23.45 1.59 27.60
CA GLU A 7 22.38 0.61 27.82
C GLU A 7 21.20 0.84 26.86
N LEU A 8 20.83 2.10 26.60
CA LEU A 8 19.83 2.43 25.58
C LEU A 8 20.23 1.90 24.20
N LYS A 9 21.49 2.04 23.78
CA LYS A 9 22.02 1.53 22.49
C LYS A 9 22.02 0.02 22.44
N LYS A 10 22.33 -0.66 23.55
CA LYS A 10 22.25 -2.12 23.65
C LYS A 10 20.81 -2.61 23.50
N ASN A 11 19.85 -1.90 24.08
CA ASN A 11 18.42 -2.19 23.96
C ASN A 11 17.85 -1.83 22.57
N ASN A 12 18.49 -0.90 21.85
CA ASN A 12 18.05 -0.41 20.55
C ASN A 12 19.22 -0.37 19.55
N PRO A 13 19.59 -1.52 18.96
CA PRO A 13 20.79 -1.62 18.12
C PRO A 13 20.81 -0.67 16.91
N SER A 14 19.65 -0.20 16.44
CA SER A 14 19.51 0.72 15.31
C SER A 14 19.89 2.17 15.60
N ILE A 15 19.95 2.60 16.87
CA ILE A 15 20.23 4.01 17.20
C ILE A 15 21.71 4.32 17.01
N GLU A 16 22.09 5.54 16.69
CA GLU A 16 23.50 5.95 16.71
C GLU A 16 23.74 6.99 17.81
N LEU A 17 24.93 6.97 18.41
CA LEU A 17 25.30 7.89 19.48
C LEU A 17 26.45 8.77 19.02
N GLU A 18 26.24 10.08 19.05
CA GLU A 18 27.28 11.08 18.82
C GLU A 18 27.54 11.88 20.10
N GLU A 19 28.79 12.28 20.32
CA GLU A 19 29.18 13.12 21.44
C GLU A 19 29.85 14.40 20.90
N ASN A 20 29.21 15.54 21.10
CA ASN A 20 29.70 16.83 20.64
C ASN A 20 29.91 17.75 21.82
N GLY A 21 31.16 17.97 22.25
CA GLY A 21 31.55 18.98 23.25
C GLY A 21 30.73 18.94 24.56
N LYS A 22 29.59 19.64 24.58
CA LYS A 22 28.67 19.82 25.72
C LYS A 22 27.42 18.93 25.67
N GLU A 23 27.23 18.14 24.62
CA GLU A 23 25.97 17.42 24.35
C GLU A 23 26.20 15.98 23.90
N TYR A 24 25.21 15.13 24.18
CA TYR A 24 25.04 13.80 23.63
C TYR A 24 23.87 13.83 22.64
N LYS A 25 24.05 13.21 21.48
CA LYS A 25 23.00 13.10 20.46
C LYS A 25 22.67 11.62 20.22
N VAL A 26 21.39 11.30 20.28
CA VAL A 26 20.84 10.00 19.91
C VAL A 26 20.16 10.14 18.57
N LEU A 27 20.66 9.42 17.58
CA LEU A 27 20.15 9.41 16.21
C LEU A 27 19.34 8.14 15.95
N ASN A 28 18.45 8.21 14.96
CA ASN A 28 17.68 7.08 14.43
C ASN A 28 16.86 6.28 15.48
N PRO A 29 16.22 6.91 16.49
CA PRO A 29 15.29 6.20 17.36
C PRO A 29 14.13 5.64 16.51
N TRP A 30 13.58 4.48 16.90
CA TRP A 30 12.62 3.72 16.08
C TRP A 30 13.09 3.37 14.66
N ASN A 31 14.40 3.40 14.39
CA ASN A 31 14.96 3.27 13.04
C ASN A 31 14.41 4.36 12.08
N ASP A 32 14.27 5.57 12.62
CA ASP A 32 13.70 6.74 11.94
C ASP A 32 14.67 7.91 11.92
N GLU A 33 15.32 8.12 10.78
CA GLU A 33 16.31 9.18 10.55
C GLU A 33 15.74 10.60 10.70
N SER A 34 14.41 10.76 10.62
CA SER A 34 13.76 12.07 10.76
C SER A 34 13.73 12.61 12.19
N VAL A 35 14.06 11.79 13.17
CA VAL A 35 13.98 12.09 14.61
C VAL A 35 15.36 11.97 15.24
N SER A 36 15.72 12.92 16.11
CA SER A 36 16.87 12.77 17.01
C SER A 36 16.56 13.33 18.39
N PHE A 37 17.37 12.94 19.38
CA PHE A 37 17.32 13.49 20.73
C PHE A 37 18.66 14.12 21.10
N ILE A 38 18.63 15.35 21.62
CA ILE A 38 19.82 16.07 22.11
C ILE A 38 19.72 16.24 23.63
N PHE A 39 20.74 15.74 24.33
CA PHE A 39 20.86 15.81 25.79
C PHE A 39 22.11 16.60 26.17
N LYS A 40 21.95 17.62 27.01
CA LYS A 40 23.10 18.30 27.63
C LYS A 40 23.85 17.35 28.56
N LYS A 41 25.18 17.42 28.58
CA LYS A 41 26.01 16.69 29.56
C LYS A 41 25.62 17.08 30.98
N GLY A 42 25.62 16.10 31.89
CA GLY A 42 25.19 16.26 33.29
C GLY A 42 23.67 16.15 33.50
N LYS A 43 22.85 16.04 32.45
CA LYS A 43 21.42 15.73 32.59
C LYS A 43 21.23 14.31 33.12
N VAL A 44 20.26 14.12 34.01
CA VAL A 44 19.88 12.79 34.51
C VAL A 44 19.16 12.02 33.41
N LEU A 45 19.70 10.86 33.03
CA LEU A 45 19.22 10.02 31.92
C LEU A 45 18.78 8.61 32.39
N THR A 46 18.55 8.41 33.68
CA THR A 46 18.21 7.09 34.24
C THR A 46 16.90 6.53 33.67
N SER A 47 15.93 7.38 33.32
CA SER A 47 14.63 6.93 32.81
C SER A 47 14.68 6.33 31.40
N ILE A 48 15.78 6.53 30.65
CA ILE A 48 15.91 6.02 29.27
C ILE A 48 16.83 4.79 29.16
N SER A 49 17.41 4.29 30.25
CA SER A 49 18.32 3.14 30.18
C SER A 49 17.62 1.86 29.72
N ASN A 50 16.43 1.58 30.26
CA ASN A 50 15.72 0.31 30.10
C ASN A 50 14.47 0.42 29.21
N ILE A 51 14.59 1.19 28.14
CA ILE A 51 13.53 1.33 27.14
C ILE A 51 13.92 0.71 25.80
N GLN A 52 12.91 0.28 25.05
CA GLN A 52 13.02 -0.11 23.66
C GLN A 52 12.07 0.72 22.80
N PHE A 53 12.48 0.99 21.56
CA PHE A 53 11.73 1.69 20.53
C PHE A 53 11.25 0.68 19.47
N PRO A 54 10.01 0.16 19.56
CA PRO A 54 9.50 -0.77 18.56
C PRO A 54 9.36 -0.05 17.20
N GLU A 55 10.15 -0.43 16.19
CA GLU A 55 10.30 0.31 14.93
C GLU A 55 8.95 0.59 14.23
N GLU A 56 8.05 -0.40 14.26
CA GLU A 56 6.73 -0.34 13.64
C GLU A 56 5.68 0.43 14.45
N LEU A 57 5.97 0.89 15.67
CA LEU A 57 4.97 1.55 16.53
C LEU A 57 5.39 2.98 16.89
N VAL A 58 4.38 3.83 17.09
CA VAL A 58 4.55 5.12 17.78
C VAL A 58 4.50 4.85 19.30
N ALA A 59 5.50 4.15 19.83
CA ALA A 59 5.48 3.67 21.21
C ALA A 59 6.86 3.53 21.87
N ILE A 60 6.89 3.49 23.19
CA ILE A 60 8.07 3.20 24.01
C ILE A 60 7.74 1.96 24.84
N TYR A 61 8.58 0.93 24.75
CA TYR A 61 8.47 -0.23 25.63
C TYR A 61 9.38 -0.06 26.83
N HIS A 62 8.79 0.06 28.02
CA HIS A 62 9.47 0.14 29.31
C HIS A 62 9.71 -1.29 29.80
N ARG A 63 10.95 -1.77 29.66
CA ARG A 63 11.29 -3.19 29.89
C ARG A 63 11.11 -3.59 31.35
N ASP A 64 11.55 -2.73 32.26
CA ASP A 64 11.49 -2.99 33.71
C ASP A 64 10.06 -3.07 34.23
N GLU A 65 9.18 -2.26 33.66
CA GLU A 65 7.78 -2.17 34.06
C GLU A 65 6.88 -3.16 33.29
N GLN A 66 7.43 -3.86 32.28
CA GLN A 66 6.67 -4.64 31.30
C GLN A 66 5.45 -3.85 30.79
N LYS A 67 5.73 -2.65 30.31
CA LYS A 67 4.71 -1.66 29.93
C LYS A 67 5.01 -1.07 28.57
N LEU A 68 4.03 -1.12 27.67
CA LEU A 68 4.09 -0.49 26.36
C LEU A 68 3.31 0.82 26.41
N GLU A 69 4.01 1.93 26.25
CA GLU A 69 3.46 3.29 26.20
C GLU A 69 3.35 3.75 24.75
N TYR A 70 2.13 3.89 24.24
CA TYR A 70 1.87 4.49 22.94
C TYR A 70 1.82 6.02 23.06
N ILE A 71 2.63 6.69 22.24
CA ILE A 71 2.74 8.15 22.22
C ILE A 71 1.52 8.69 21.49
N TYR A 72 0.55 9.15 22.26
CA TYR A 72 -0.77 9.45 21.73
C TYR A 72 -0.89 10.92 21.32
N ALA A 73 -1.43 11.79 22.16
CA ALA A 73 -1.49 13.24 21.91
C ALA A 73 -1.86 13.99 23.19
N PRO A 74 -1.59 15.31 23.26
CA PRO A 74 -2.29 16.17 24.19
C PRO A 74 -3.81 16.17 23.91
N LEU A 75 -4.63 15.81 24.89
CA LEU A 75 -6.10 15.71 24.78
C LEU A 75 -6.79 16.67 25.72
N LYS A 76 -8.04 17.06 25.43
CA LYS A 76 -8.78 17.89 26.38
C LYS A 76 -9.03 17.14 27.69
N ILE A 77 -9.03 17.88 28.79
CA ILE A 77 -9.28 17.34 30.12
C ILE A 77 -10.62 16.56 30.11
N GLY A 78 -10.60 15.30 30.58
CA GLY A 78 -11.75 14.41 30.65
C GLY A 78 -12.10 13.63 29.36
N GLU A 79 -11.40 13.84 28.24
CA GLU A 79 -11.63 13.03 27.03
C GLU A 79 -11.16 11.58 27.19
N LYS A 80 -10.10 11.36 27.99
CA LYS A 80 -9.50 10.03 28.19
C LYS A 80 -10.46 9.02 28.83
N ASP A 81 -11.37 9.47 29.68
CA ASP A 81 -12.30 8.60 30.42
C ASP A 81 -13.38 7.97 29.51
N LYS A 82 -13.62 8.58 28.34
CA LYS A 82 -14.65 8.12 27.39
C LYS A 82 -14.18 6.98 26.48
N ILE A 83 -12.88 6.71 26.44
CA ILE A 83 -12.25 5.83 25.44
C ILE A 83 -11.43 4.69 26.07
N SER A 84 -11.53 4.51 27.38
CA SER A 84 -10.72 3.56 28.14
C SER A 84 -11.23 2.12 28.00
N ILE A 85 -10.31 1.22 27.67
CA ILE A 85 -10.42 -0.22 27.92
C ILE A 85 -9.59 -0.49 29.14
N ASN A 86 -10.13 -1.14 30.17
CA ASN A 86 -9.39 -1.44 31.40
C ASN A 86 -8.61 -2.76 31.32
N LEU A 87 -9.24 -3.81 30.78
CA LEU A 87 -8.65 -5.14 30.67
C LEU A 87 -8.85 -5.69 29.26
N PHE A 88 -7.80 -6.30 28.71
CA PHE A 88 -7.79 -6.91 27.39
C PHE A 88 -7.20 -8.32 27.47
N ASN A 89 -8.04 -9.33 27.25
CA ASN A 89 -7.63 -10.72 27.28
C ASN A 89 -7.21 -11.18 25.88
N TYR A 90 -5.96 -11.60 25.72
CA TYR A 90 -5.42 -12.06 24.43
C TYR A 90 -4.54 -13.29 24.62
N LYS A 91 -4.87 -14.38 23.91
CA LYS A 91 -4.18 -15.68 24.02
C LYS A 91 -4.06 -16.21 25.47
N GLY A 92 -5.08 -15.96 26.29
CA GLY A 92 -5.08 -16.39 27.70
C GLY A 92 -4.29 -15.49 28.64
N VAL A 93 -3.70 -14.39 28.16
CA VAL A 93 -3.00 -13.40 28.96
C VAL A 93 -3.88 -12.16 29.13
N THR A 94 -4.00 -11.67 30.36
CA THR A 94 -4.71 -10.44 30.68
C THR A 94 -3.74 -9.26 30.62
N PHE A 95 -4.00 -8.33 29.71
CA PHE A 95 -3.30 -7.05 29.66
C PHE A 95 -4.17 -5.97 30.29
N LYS A 96 -3.57 -5.11 31.11
CA LYS A 96 -4.22 -3.91 31.61
C LYS A 96 -3.99 -2.79 30.61
N CYS A 97 -5.07 -2.21 30.13
CA CYS A 97 -5.03 -1.10 29.18
C CYS A 97 -5.58 0.14 29.88
N TYR A 98 -5.10 1.33 29.52
CA TYR A 98 -5.67 2.58 30.04
C TYR A 98 -5.00 3.80 29.37
N PHE A 99 -5.69 4.94 29.43
CA PHE A 99 -5.10 6.24 29.10
C PHE A 99 -4.66 6.95 30.38
N ASP A 100 -3.47 7.52 30.38
CA ASP A 100 -2.97 8.32 31.49
C ASP A 100 -1.94 9.36 31.01
N MET A 101 -1.45 10.19 31.93
CA MET A 101 -0.32 11.07 31.64
C MET A 101 0.89 10.25 31.15
N GLN A 102 1.64 10.84 30.23
CA GLN A 102 2.91 10.34 29.74
C GLN A 102 3.89 9.97 30.86
N SER A 103 4.77 9.02 30.55
CA SER A 103 5.90 8.70 31.43
C SER A 103 6.92 9.84 31.52
N ASN A 104 7.70 9.84 32.61
CA ASN A 104 8.88 10.71 32.75
C ASN A 104 9.87 10.53 31.60
N THR A 105 9.97 9.30 31.07
CA THR A 105 10.79 8.98 29.90
C THR A 105 10.29 9.72 28.66
N LEU A 106 9.00 9.61 28.32
CA LEU A 106 8.45 10.31 27.16
C LEU A 106 8.59 11.82 27.31
N GLN A 107 8.34 12.36 28.51
CA GLN A 107 8.57 13.79 28.78
C GLN A 107 10.03 14.20 28.54
N LEU A 108 11.00 13.40 29.01
CA LEU A 108 12.43 13.66 28.81
C LEU A 108 12.78 13.65 27.32
N LEU A 109 12.30 12.64 26.57
CA LEU A 109 12.52 12.51 25.13
C LEU A 109 11.92 13.68 24.36
N CYS A 110 10.66 14.04 24.64
CA CYS A 110 9.97 15.15 23.97
C CYS A 110 10.65 16.50 24.21
N LYS A 111 11.16 16.77 25.42
CA LYS A 111 11.91 18.01 25.70
C LYS A 111 13.26 18.07 24.97
N SER A 112 13.81 16.92 24.62
CA SER A 112 15.09 16.76 23.92
C SER A 112 14.93 16.48 22.41
N PHE A 113 13.70 16.45 21.90
CA PHE A 113 13.37 16.08 20.52
C PHE A 113 13.77 17.15 19.50
N VAL A 114 14.42 16.71 18.42
CA VAL A 114 14.80 17.51 17.26
C VAL A 114 14.35 16.82 15.97
N MET A 115 13.87 17.63 15.01
CA MET A 115 13.50 17.19 13.67
C MET A 115 14.73 17.32 12.76
N ASN A 116 15.14 16.22 12.13
CA ASN A 116 16.28 16.21 11.20
C ASN A 116 15.85 16.46 9.75
N SER A 117 14.56 16.31 9.43
CA SER A 117 14.00 16.47 8.09
C SER A 117 12.62 17.15 8.16
N PRO A 118 12.07 17.61 7.03
CA PRO A 118 10.66 17.99 6.91
C PRO A 118 9.71 16.82 7.24
N ASP A 119 8.40 17.10 7.23
CA ASP A 119 7.34 16.13 7.54
C ASP A 119 7.55 14.81 6.76
N THR A 120 7.56 13.70 7.50
CA THR A 120 7.75 12.34 6.98
C THR A 120 6.50 11.49 7.15
N ASP A 121 6.48 10.29 6.55
CA ASP A 121 5.39 9.31 6.73
C ASP A 121 5.12 8.95 8.20
N SER A 122 6.10 9.15 9.10
CA SER A 122 5.94 8.90 10.54
C SER A 122 5.41 10.10 11.33
N ASN A 123 5.26 11.27 10.68
CA ASN A 123 4.91 12.55 11.30
C ASN A 123 5.68 12.81 12.61
N HIS A 124 6.96 12.43 12.61
CA HIS A 124 7.86 12.50 13.76
C HIS A 124 7.31 11.83 15.04
N ARG A 125 6.60 10.70 14.89
CA ARG A 125 6.12 9.83 15.99
C ARG A 125 5.27 10.59 17.03
N ASN A 126 4.49 11.58 16.60
CA ASN A 126 3.69 12.46 17.45
C ASN A 126 4.48 13.30 18.49
N LEU A 127 5.82 13.23 18.49
CA LEU A 127 6.67 13.92 19.47
C LEU A 127 6.58 15.44 19.35
N ARG A 128 6.25 15.94 18.15
CA ARG A 128 6.12 17.39 17.88
C ARG A 128 5.10 18.06 18.79
N LEU A 129 3.90 17.49 18.92
CA LEU A 129 2.85 18.05 19.77
C LEU A 129 3.22 18.02 21.25
N PHE A 130 3.84 16.93 21.71
CA PHE A 130 4.32 16.84 23.09
C PHE A 130 5.47 17.80 23.38
N ARG A 131 6.44 17.94 22.46
CA ARG A 131 7.51 18.94 22.59
C ARG A 131 6.93 20.34 22.71
N ASP A 132 5.99 20.68 21.82
CA ASP A 132 5.36 21.99 21.78
C ASP A 132 4.55 22.25 23.07
N PHE A 133 3.89 21.22 23.62
CA PHE A 133 3.24 21.26 24.93
C PHE A 133 4.24 21.53 26.08
N PHE A 134 5.35 20.81 26.15
CA PHE A 134 6.30 20.92 27.26
C PHE A 134 7.19 22.16 27.21
N ASN A 135 7.60 22.57 26.01
CA ASN A 135 8.51 23.70 25.85
C ASN A 135 7.78 25.03 25.81
N LYS A 136 6.45 25.04 25.60
CA LYS A 136 5.62 26.25 25.44
C LYS A 136 6.16 27.22 24.37
N THR A 137 6.85 26.68 23.37
CA THR A 137 7.60 27.45 22.36
C THR A 137 6.82 27.67 21.06
N SER A 138 5.51 27.41 21.02
CA SER A 138 4.76 27.31 19.74
C SER A 138 3.55 28.24 19.64
N LEU A 139 3.15 28.50 18.38
CA LEU A 139 1.86 29.09 17.97
C LEU A 139 0.62 28.40 18.59
N TYR A 140 0.79 27.20 19.17
CA TYR A 140 -0.30 26.36 19.66
C TYR A 140 -0.54 26.48 21.18
N GLU A 141 0.14 27.38 21.89
CA GLU A 141 -0.03 27.53 23.35
C GLU A 141 -1.50 27.73 23.75
N LYS A 142 -2.26 28.51 22.98
CA LYS A 142 -3.71 28.70 23.21
C LYS A 142 -4.52 27.42 23.02
N PHE A 143 -4.16 26.58 22.04
CA PHE A 143 -4.85 25.32 21.75
C PHE A 143 -4.54 24.23 22.79
N LEU A 144 -3.38 24.30 23.43
CA LEU A 144 -2.90 23.29 24.38
C LEU A 144 -3.23 23.62 25.84
N LYS A 145 -3.76 24.82 26.13
CA LYS A 145 -4.00 25.31 27.50
C LYS A 145 -4.91 24.39 28.32
N ASP A 146 -5.94 23.83 27.69
CA ASP A 146 -6.95 22.98 28.35
C ASP A 146 -6.74 21.50 28.00
N THR A 147 -5.48 21.11 27.77
CA THR A 147 -5.11 19.74 27.39
C THR A 147 -4.15 19.09 28.38
N GLU A 148 -4.21 17.76 28.46
CA GLU A 148 -3.26 16.91 29.19
C GLU A 148 -2.43 16.09 28.19
N PRO A 149 -1.12 15.92 28.40
CA PRO A 149 -0.24 15.10 27.57
C PRO A 149 -0.51 13.60 27.79
N ILE A 150 -1.53 13.07 27.12
CA ILE A 150 -2.00 11.70 27.35
C ILE A 150 -1.24 10.68 26.50
N SER A 151 -0.82 9.59 27.13
CA SER A 151 -0.36 8.35 26.50
C SER A 151 -1.39 7.23 26.70
N PHE A 152 -1.34 6.22 25.83
CA PHE A 152 -2.08 4.98 26.05
C PHE A 152 -1.12 3.89 26.50
N PHE A 153 -1.46 3.18 27.58
CA PHE A 153 -0.60 2.16 28.18
C PHE A 153 -1.22 0.78 28.02
N VAL A 154 -0.32 -0.19 27.81
CA VAL A 154 -0.63 -1.62 27.91
C VAL A 154 0.40 -2.25 28.83
N GLU A 155 -0.06 -2.79 29.95
CA GLU A 155 0.75 -3.45 30.98
C GLU A 155 0.43 -4.95 30.98
N GLY A 156 1.44 -5.80 31.04
CA GLY A 156 1.25 -7.25 31.16
C GLY A 156 2.45 -8.07 30.68
N ASN A 157 2.33 -9.39 30.76
CA ASN A 157 3.41 -10.28 30.38
C ASN A 157 3.50 -10.44 28.85
N PHE A 158 4.33 -9.62 28.21
CA PHE A 158 4.56 -9.66 26.77
C PHE A 158 5.34 -10.89 26.29
N THR A 159 6.06 -11.59 27.18
CA THR A 159 6.85 -12.76 26.79
C THR A 159 5.98 -13.94 26.34
N GLU A 160 4.79 -14.09 26.93
CA GLU A 160 3.77 -15.10 26.55
C GLU A 160 3.23 -14.90 25.13
N ILE A 161 3.35 -13.69 24.58
CA ILE A 161 2.99 -13.39 23.19
C ILE A 161 4.23 -13.21 22.30
N CYS A 162 5.38 -13.73 22.74
CA CYS A 162 6.67 -13.63 22.06
C CYS A 162 7.09 -12.17 21.76
N ASN A 163 6.67 -11.22 22.59
CA ASN A 163 6.87 -9.78 22.36
C ASN A 163 6.36 -9.28 21.00
N ASP A 164 5.31 -9.91 20.44
CA ASP A 164 4.68 -9.49 19.18
C ASP A 164 3.75 -8.28 19.41
N PHE A 165 4.37 -7.12 19.67
CA PHE A 165 3.67 -5.87 19.94
C PHE A 165 2.79 -5.43 18.76
N VAL A 166 3.23 -5.69 17.53
CA VAL A 166 2.50 -5.29 16.31
C VAL A 166 1.19 -6.06 16.20
N LYS A 167 1.22 -7.39 16.38
CA LYS A 167 -0.01 -8.19 16.32
C LYS A 167 -0.96 -7.85 17.45
N LEU A 168 -0.45 -7.66 18.67
CA LEU A 168 -1.27 -7.19 19.80
C LEU A 168 -1.95 -5.86 19.46
N SER A 169 -1.18 -4.88 18.96
CA SER A 169 -1.69 -3.55 18.59
C SER A 169 -2.78 -3.62 17.52
N LYS A 170 -2.61 -4.46 16.49
CA LYS A 170 -3.62 -4.64 15.43
C LYS A 170 -4.94 -5.18 15.98
N ILE A 171 -4.86 -6.17 16.87
CA ILE A 171 -6.05 -6.79 17.46
C ILE A 171 -6.73 -5.81 18.42
N LEU A 172 -5.95 -5.06 19.20
CA LEU A 172 -6.46 -4.04 20.09
C LEU A 172 -7.16 -2.91 19.31
N ASN A 173 -6.58 -2.42 18.20
CA ASN A 173 -7.23 -1.48 17.30
C ASN A 173 -8.55 -2.04 16.75
N PHE A 174 -8.56 -3.29 16.29
CA PHE A 174 -9.77 -3.93 15.77
C PHE A 174 -10.92 -3.90 16.78
N TYR A 175 -10.68 -4.37 18.02
CA TYR A 175 -11.73 -4.39 19.03
C TYR A 175 -12.11 -3.00 19.52
N ARG A 176 -11.15 -2.08 19.66
CA ARG A 176 -11.44 -0.68 20.00
C ARG A 176 -12.34 -0.02 18.96
N PHE A 177 -12.02 -0.21 17.68
CA PHE A 177 -12.81 0.32 16.58
C PHE A 177 -14.20 -0.33 16.48
N TYR A 178 -14.30 -1.63 16.77
CA TYR A 178 -15.57 -2.35 16.80
C TYR A 178 -16.55 -1.73 17.80
N PHE A 179 -16.10 -1.40 19.01
CA PHE A 179 -16.95 -0.80 20.06
C PHE A 179 -17.05 0.73 19.97
N HIS A 180 -16.01 1.41 19.48
CA HIS A 180 -15.96 2.87 19.41
C HIS A 180 -15.30 3.33 18.10
N ARG A 181 -16.12 3.50 17.04
CA ARG A 181 -15.66 3.81 15.67
C ARG A 181 -14.91 5.13 15.53
N ASN A 182 -15.21 6.10 16.39
CA ASN A 182 -14.51 7.40 16.43
C ASN A 182 -13.35 7.38 17.44
N GLY A 183 -13.01 6.19 17.93
CA GLY A 183 -12.00 6.00 18.96
C GLY A 183 -10.62 6.10 18.35
N PRO A 184 -9.63 6.54 19.13
CA PRO A 184 -8.31 6.67 18.56
C PRO A 184 -7.65 5.35 18.26
N GLU A 185 -6.92 5.33 17.15
CA GLU A 185 -6.17 4.17 16.70
C GLU A 185 -4.70 4.24 17.12
N ILE A 186 -4.13 3.10 17.52
CA ILE A 186 -2.68 2.96 17.62
C ILE A 186 -2.10 3.02 16.20
N ILE A 187 -1.17 3.95 15.99
CA ILE A 187 -0.48 4.08 14.71
C ILE A 187 0.56 2.96 14.57
N ILE A 188 0.39 2.14 13.53
CA ILE A 188 1.29 1.02 13.19
C ILE A 188 1.91 1.29 11.83
N PHE A 189 3.21 1.56 11.81
CA PHE A 189 3.97 1.68 10.58
C PHE A 189 4.35 0.31 10.03
N LYS A 190 4.55 0.28 8.73
CA LYS A 190 5.13 -0.88 8.07
C LYS A 190 6.64 -0.78 8.21
N LYS A 191 7.30 -1.89 8.56
CA LYS A 191 8.76 -1.96 8.62
C LYS A 191 9.37 -1.47 7.31
N LYS A 192 10.36 -0.58 7.38
CA LYS A 192 11.08 -0.12 6.19
C LYS A 192 11.83 -1.30 5.59
N ILE A 193 11.40 -1.76 4.42
CA ILE A 193 12.11 -2.75 3.61
C ILE A 193 12.86 -1.97 2.53
N LYS A 194 14.08 -2.40 2.17
CA LYS A 194 14.75 -1.90 0.97
C LYS A 194 13.82 -2.18 -0.22
N LYS A 195 13.21 -1.13 -0.76
CA LYS A 195 12.37 -1.22 -1.96
C LYS A 195 13.29 -1.39 -3.16
N GLU A 196 12.97 -2.33 -4.03
CA GLU A 196 13.56 -2.35 -5.36
C GLU A 196 13.06 -1.12 -6.12
N ILE A 197 13.98 -0.47 -6.82
CA ILE A 197 13.70 0.73 -7.61
C ILE A 197 13.43 0.24 -9.03
N TYR A 198 12.16 0.28 -9.43
CA TYR A 198 11.75 -0.07 -10.79
C TYR A 198 11.71 1.17 -11.67
N LYS A 199 12.20 1.03 -12.90
CA LYS A 199 12.20 2.11 -13.88
C LYS A 199 10.78 2.29 -14.42
N LYS A 200 10.23 3.49 -14.27
CA LYS A 200 8.91 3.83 -14.82
C LYS A 200 9.02 3.95 -16.35
N PRO A 201 8.35 3.08 -17.13
CA PRO A 201 8.39 3.15 -18.59
C PRO A 201 7.71 4.43 -19.09
N CYS A 202 8.26 5.02 -20.14
CA CYS A 202 7.69 6.20 -20.79
C CYS A 202 8.04 6.19 -22.29
N TYR A 203 7.07 6.44 -23.16
CA TYR A 203 7.33 6.53 -24.61
C TYR A 203 8.22 7.73 -24.95
N SER A 204 7.98 8.87 -24.30
CA SER A 204 8.74 10.10 -24.57
C SER A 204 10.21 10.07 -24.11
N MET A 205 10.64 8.98 -23.46
CA MET A 205 12.04 8.77 -23.11
C MET A 205 12.83 8.09 -24.24
N ARG A 206 12.14 7.46 -25.20
CA ARG A 206 12.73 6.86 -26.41
C ARG A 206 12.44 7.69 -27.65
N ASP A 207 11.21 8.20 -27.74
CA ASP A 207 10.71 8.97 -28.86
C ASP A 207 10.50 10.43 -28.46
N LYS A 208 10.47 11.34 -29.45
CA LYS A 208 10.05 12.72 -29.19
C LYS A 208 8.59 12.73 -28.77
N PHE A 209 8.26 13.55 -27.78
CA PHE A 209 6.88 13.83 -27.46
C PHE A 209 6.18 14.40 -28.71
N PRO A 210 4.98 13.91 -29.08
CA PRO A 210 4.31 14.36 -30.29
C PRO A 210 3.98 15.84 -30.21
N GLU A 211 4.29 16.59 -31.27
CA GLU A 211 3.93 18.01 -31.39
C GLU A 211 2.41 18.20 -31.59
N ILE A 212 1.76 17.20 -32.18
CA ILE A 212 0.31 17.20 -32.48
C ILE A 212 -0.28 15.87 -32.00
N ILE A 213 -1.40 15.93 -31.27
CA ILE A 213 -2.15 14.76 -30.80
C ILE A 213 -3.53 14.78 -31.45
N ASN A 214 -3.84 13.74 -32.22
CA ASN A 214 -5.19 13.49 -32.72
C ASN A 214 -5.94 12.64 -31.70
N ALA A 215 -6.82 13.28 -30.92
CA ALA A 215 -7.63 12.59 -29.93
C ALA A 215 -8.84 11.91 -30.59
N LYS A 216 -9.17 10.70 -30.11
CA LYS A 216 -10.47 10.05 -30.35
C LYS A 216 -11.36 10.24 -29.14
N GLU A 217 -12.67 10.11 -29.34
CA GLU A 217 -13.61 9.97 -28.22
C GLU A 217 -13.31 8.66 -27.48
N ILE A 218 -13.25 8.72 -26.15
CA ILE A 218 -13.07 7.56 -25.28
C ILE A 218 -14.30 7.49 -24.39
N ASP A 219 -14.82 6.29 -24.16
CA ASP A 219 -15.98 6.06 -23.28
C ASP A 219 -15.80 6.80 -21.94
N PRO A 220 -16.77 7.65 -21.53
CA PRO A 220 -16.69 8.41 -20.29
C PRO A 220 -16.47 7.54 -19.05
N THR A 221 -17.04 6.33 -19.02
CA THR A 221 -16.86 5.35 -17.93
C THR A 221 -15.39 4.93 -17.82
N LEU A 222 -14.73 4.67 -18.95
CA LEU A 222 -13.31 4.33 -18.97
C LEU A 222 -12.46 5.49 -18.44
N LEU A 223 -12.78 6.74 -18.83
CA LEU A 223 -12.10 7.94 -18.35
C LEU A 223 -12.22 8.12 -16.83
N GLU A 224 -13.41 7.90 -16.27
CA GLU A 224 -13.64 7.94 -14.82
C GLU A 224 -12.82 6.87 -14.08
N ILE A 225 -12.81 5.63 -14.59
CA ILE A 225 -12.01 4.55 -13.99
C ILE A 225 -10.51 4.89 -14.06
N PHE A 226 -10.02 5.48 -15.17
CA PHE A 226 -8.65 5.98 -15.26
C PHE A 226 -8.34 7.06 -14.24
N GLY A 227 -9.29 7.97 -13.99
CA GLY A 227 -9.18 9.00 -12.94
C GLY A 227 -8.93 8.37 -11.58
N VAL A 228 -9.82 7.46 -11.16
CA VAL A 228 -9.72 6.74 -9.89
C VAL A 228 -8.42 5.94 -9.80
N ALA A 229 -8.02 5.24 -10.86
CA ALA A 229 -6.77 4.46 -10.91
C ALA A 229 -5.52 5.33 -10.73
N ARG A 230 -5.53 6.58 -11.23
CA ARG A 230 -4.40 7.52 -11.11
C ARG A 230 -4.28 8.08 -9.69
N GLU A 231 -5.40 8.47 -9.09
CA GLU A 231 -5.46 9.11 -7.76
C GLU A 231 -5.24 8.15 -6.60
N THR A 232 -5.63 6.89 -6.78
CA THR A 232 -5.42 5.84 -5.79
C THR A 232 -3.97 5.82 -5.33
N LYS A 233 -3.68 5.54 -4.06
CA LYS A 233 -2.29 5.34 -3.57
C LYS A 233 -1.94 3.87 -3.38
N ASP A 234 -2.95 3.03 -3.14
CA ASP A 234 -2.78 1.60 -2.97
C ASP A 234 -2.50 0.89 -4.31
N ILE A 235 -1.34 0.23 -4.41
CA ILE A 235 -0.86 -0.42 -5.63
C ILE A 235 -1.80 -1.55 -6.10
N ARG A 236 -2.45 -2.26 -5.17
CA ARG A 236 -3.34 -3.38 -5.51
C ARG A 236 -4.63 -2.86 -6.09
N LEU A 237 -5.20 -1.82 -5.46
CA LEU A 237 -6.40 -1.18 -5.97
C LEU A 237 -6.12 -0.56 -7.35
N LYS A 238 -4.96 0.08 -7.56
CA LYS A 238 -4.56 0.52 -8.90
C LYS A 238 -4.57 -0.62 -9.92
N PHE A 239 -3.96 -1.74 -9.56
CA PHE A 239 -3.91 -2.92 -10.44
C PHE A 239 -5.32 -3.38 -10.79
N ILE A 240 -6.21 -3.48 -9.80
CA ILE A 240 -7.61 -3.87 -9.99
C ILE A 240 -8.33 -2.87 -10.90
N PHE A 241 -8.19 -1.56 -10.70
CA PHE A 241 -8.85 -0.56 -11.54
C PHE A 241 -8.39 -0.62 -13.01
N TYR A 242 -7.09 -0.81 -13.27
CA TYR A 242 -6.62 -1.01 -14.64
C TYR A 242 -7.12 -2.33 -15.24
N TYR A 243 -7.24 -3.39 -14.45
CA TYR A 243 -7.84 -4.65 -14.91
C TYR A 243 -9.34 -4.48 -15.22
N GLN A 244 -10.07 -3.70 -14.42
CA GLN A 244 -11.49 -3.42 -14.64
C GLN A 244 -11.75 -2.70 -15.97
N ILE A 245 -10.82 -1.86 -16.45
CA ILE A 245 -10.90 -1.28 -17.80
C ILE A 245 -10.88 -2.38 -18.86
N LEU A 246 -9.99 -3.37 -18.70
CA LEU A 246 -9.92 -4.50 -19.62
C LEU A 246 -11.18 -5.38 -19.56
N GLU A 247 -11.73 -5.61 -18.36
CA GLU A 247 -12.99 -6.34 -18.18
C GLU A 247 -14.18 -5.60 -18.79
N PHE A 248 -14.25 -4.28 -18.62
CA PHE A 248 -15.30 -3.45 -19.22
C PHE A 248 -15.29 -3.57 -20.74
N VAL A 249 -14.12 -3.37 -21.35
CA VAL A 249 -13.99 -3.47 -22.81
C VAL A 249 -14.28 -4.89 -23.27
N SER A 250 -13.76 -5.89 -22.57
CA SER A 250 -14.05 -7.29 -22.88
C SER A 250 -15.54 -7.62 -22.80
N TYR A 251 -16.26 -7.08 -21.82
CA TYR A 251 -17.69 -7.33 -21.66
C TYR A 251 -18.52 -6.79 -22.83
N TYR A 252 -18.18 -5.59 -23.33
CA TYR A 252 -18.84 -4.96 -24.47
C TYR A 252 -18.23 -5.35 -25.82
N TYR A 253 -17.15 -6.12 -25.82
CA TYR A 253 -16.50 -6.60 -27.03
C TYR A 253 -17.43 -7.51 -27.83
N LEU A 254 -17.75 -7.06 -29.05
CA LEU A 254 -18.37 -7.87 -30.09
C LEU A 254 -17.34 -8.07 -31.19
N ASN A 255 -17.06 -9.33 -31.52
CA ASN A 255 -16.17 -9.65 -32.63
C ASN A 255 -16.63 -8.94 -33.93
N ASN A 256 -15.69 -8.37 -34.68
CA ASN A 256 -15.90 -7.67 -35.95
C ASN A 256 -16.80 -8.43 -36.95
N LYS A 257 -16.75 -9.78 -36.96
CA LYS A 257 -17.63 -10.60 -37.79
C LYS A 257 -19.11 -10.38 -37.43
N ILE A 258 -19.44 -10.37 -36.14
CA ILE A 258 -20.81 -10.16 -35.66
C ILE A 258 -21.23 -8.71 -35.88
N GLN A 259 -20.37 -7.73 -35.60
CA GLN A 259 -20.67 -6.33 -35.89
C GLN A 259 -20.98 -6.09 -37.37
N SER A 260 -20.16 -6.66 -38.27
CA SER A 260 -20.39 -6.60 -39.72
C SER A 260 -21.71 -7.25 -40.13
N ASN A 261 -22.01 -8.44 -39.59
CA ASN A 261 -23.28 -9.13 -39.85
C ASN A 261 -24.50 -8.31 -39.38
N LEU A 262 -24.45 -7.76 -38.17
CA LEU A 262 -25.51 -6.91 -37.63
C LEU A 262 -25.66 -5.62 -38.44
N SER A 263 -24.56 -4.96 -38.78
CA SER A 263 -24.57 -3.76 -39.63
C SER A 263 -25.19 -4.06 -41.00
N ASN A 264 -24.85 -5.21 -41.60
CA ASN A 264 -25.41 -5.63 -42.89
C ASN A 264 -26.91 -5.92 -42.79
N ILE A 265 -27.40 -6.49 -41.68
CA ILE A 265 -28.84 -6.69 -41.44
C ILE A 265 -29.54 -5.33 -41.32
N LEU A 266 -29.00 -4.41 -40.52
CA LEU A 266 -29.60 -3.10 -40.26
C LEU A 266 -29.60 -2.17 -41.48
N LYS A 267 -28.64 -2.34 -42.40
CA LYS A 267 -28.54 -1.57 -43.65
C LYS A 267 -29.48 -2.05 -44.76
N ARG A 268 -30.23 -3.14 -44.57
CA ARG A 268 -31.11 -3.65 -45.63
C ARG A 268 -32.31 -2.72 -45.86
N PRO A 269 -32.65 -2.41 -47.12
CA PRO A 269 -33.72 -1.45 -47.43
C PRO A 269 -35.11 -1.94 -46.99
N ASP A 270 -35.29 -3.26 -46.82
CA ASP A 270 -36.54 -3.87 -46.38
C ASP A 270 -36.58 -4.18 -44.87
N VAL A 271 -35.63 -3.67 -44.07
CA VAL A 271 -35.52 -3.99 -42.64
C VAL A 271 -36.79 -3.67 -41.85
N SER A 272 -37.43 -2.52 -42.14
CA SER A 272 -38.68 -2.12 -41.49
C SER A 272 -39.87 -2.99 -41.92
N ALA A 273 -39.90 -3.45 -43.17
CA ALA A 273 -40.99 -4.27 -43.71
C ALA A 273 -40.90 -5.74 -43.26
N LYS A 274 -39.69 -6.23 -43.00
CA LYS A 274 -39.42 -7.60 -42.56
C LYS A 274 -38.78 -7.66 -41.16
N ALA A 275 -39.19 -6.75 -40.28
CA ALA A 275 -38.60 -6.60 -38.96
C ALA A 275 -38.55 -7.93 -38.18
N ASN A 276 -39.65 -8.70 -38.19
CA ASN A 276 -39.73 -10.00 -37.48
C ASN A 276 -38.70 -11.04 -37.98
N ASP A 277 -38.44 -11.09 -39.28
CA ASP A 277 -37.49 -12.05 -39.86
C ASP A 277 -36.04 -11.64 -39.56
N TYR A 278 -35.75 -10.35 -39.61
CA TYR A 278 -34.44 -9.83 -39.24
C TYR A 278 -34.18 -9.90 -37.73
N SER A 279 -35.20 -9.70 -36.89
CA SER A 279 -35.08 -9.92 -35.44
C SER A 279 -34.68 -11.36 -35.11
N LYS A 280 -35.24 -12.36 -35.80
CA LYS A 280 -34.83 -13.76 -35.62
C LYS A 280 -33.37 -13.99 -36.01
N LYS A 281 -32.91 -13.42 -37.13
CA LYS A 281 -31.51 -13.50 -37.57
C LYS A 281 -30.55 -12.81 -36.60
N ILE A 282 -30.92 -11.66 -36.05
CA ILE A 282 -30.14 -10.97 -35.02
C ILE A 282 -30.04 -11.86 -33.77
N ILE A 283 -31.14 -12.48 -33.35
CA ILE A 283 -31.14 -13.40 -32.20
C ILE A 283 -30.23 -14.61 -32.47
N GLU A 284 -30.28 -15.20 -33.68
CA GLU A 284 -29.40 -16.30 -34.07
C GLU A 284 -27.91 -15.92 -34.05
N GLU A 285 -27.54 -14.78 -34.64
CA GLU A 285 -26.15 -14.28 -34.64
C GLU A 285 -25.63 -13.97 -33.24
N LEU A 286 -26.51 -13.52 -32.33
CA LEU A 286 -26.15 -13.22 -30.94
C LEU A 286 -26.16 -14.47 -30.03
N LYS A 287 -26.91 -15.52 -30.38
CA LYS A 287 -27.09 -16.72 -29.54
C LYS A 287 -25.77 -17.42 -29.21
N ASP A 288 -24.86 -17.48 -30.17
CA ASP A 288 -23.56 -18.14 -30.00
C ASP A 288 -22.57 -17.28 -29.19
N ASN A 289 -22.70 -15.95 -29.25
CA ASN A 289 -21.87 -15.03 -28.45
C ASN A 289 -22.21 -15.05 -26.95
N PHE A 290 -23.48 -15.27 -26.60
CA PHE A 290 -23.92 -15.21 -25.20
C PHE A 290 -24.06 -16.58 -24.52
N SER A 291 -23.99 -17.69 -25.26
CA SER A 291 -24.26 -19.04 -24.74
C SER A 291 -23.05 -19.75 -24.10
N SER A 292 -21.83 -19.23 -24.27
CA SER A 292 -20.65 -19.71 -23.53
C SER A 292 -19.87 -18.54 -22.92
N ARG A 293 -20.29 -18.05 -21.75
CA ARG A 293 -19.51 -17.07 -20.95
C ARG A 293 -18.23 -17.72 -20.46
N ASN A 294 -17.18 -17.59 -21.23
CA ASN A 294 -15.82 -17.83 -20.77
C ASN A 294 -15.12 -16.48 -20.77
N ASP A 295 -15.38 -15.68 -19.73
CA ASP A 295 -14.96 -14.28 -19.60
C ASP A 295 -13.45 -14.11 -19.87
N SER A 296 -12.63 -15.10 -19.46
CA SER A 296 -11.19 -15.15 -19.76
C SER A 296 -10.90 -15.24 -21.26
N LYS A 297 -11.63 -16.06 -22.03
CA LYS A 297 -11.48 -16.14 -23.49
C LYS A 297 -11.94 -14.86 -24.19
N GLN A 298 -13.02 -14.24 -23.70
CA GLN A 298 -13.51 -12.99 -24.25
C GLN A 298 -12.49 -11.86 -24.02
N LEU A 299 -11.86 -11.84 -22.84
CA LEU A 299 -10.79 -10.91 -22.51
C LEU A 299 -9.54 -11.15 -23.37
N GLU A 300 -9.15 -12.42 -23.53
CA GLU A 300 -8.01 -12.80 -24.38
C GLU A 300 -8.23 -12.36 -25.83
N SER A 301 -9.45 -12.53 -26.35
CA SER A 301 -9.85 -12.12 -27.70
C SER A 301 -9.82 -10.60 -27.86
N ALA A 302 -10.42 -9.86 -26.93
CA ALA A 302 -10.40 -8.39 -26.95
C ALA A 302 -8.96 -7.86 -26.89
N LEU A 303 -8.12 -8.42 -26.02
CA LEU A 303 -6.71 -8.04 -25.94
C LEU A 303 -5.91 -8.42 -27.19
N ALA A 304 -6.24 -9.52 -27.87
CA ALA A 304 -5.58 -9.91 -29.11
C ALA A 304 -5.99 -9.00 -30.29
N GLU A 305 -7.17 -8.41 -30.25
CA GLU A 305 -7.62 -7.46 -31.26
C GLU A 305 -6.99 -6.08 -31.10
N TYR A 306 -6.92 -5.57 -29.86
CA TYR A 306 -6.51 -4.19 -29.61
C TYR A 306 -5.06 -3.99 -29.15
N CYS A 307 -4.33 -5.08 -28.85
CA CYS A 307 -2.96 -5.00 -28.35
C CYS A 307 -2.07 -6.05 -28.99
N SER A 308 -0.79 -5.71 -29.16
CA SER A 308 0.26 -6.65 -29.51
C SER A 308 1.37 -6.67 -28.46
N ILE A 309 2.32 -7.59 -28.61
CA ILE A 309 3.52 -7.64 -27.76
C ILE A 309 4.33 -6.34 -27.84
N ASP A 310 4.35 -5.67 -29.00
CA ASP A 310 5.10 -4.43 -29.23
C ASP A 310 4.63 -3.28 -28.33
N ASP A 311 3.34 -3.26 -27.99
CA ASP A 311 2.76 -2.22 -27.14
C ASP A 311 3.35 -2.21 -25.73
N ILE A 312 3.81 -3.37 -25.24
CA ILE A 312 4.36 -3.55 -23.89
C ILE A 312 5.87 -3.83 -23.87
N THR A 313 6.53 -3.83 -25.03
CA THR A 313 7.97 -4.08 -25.14
C THR A 313 8.80 -3.10 -24.31
N ASN A 314 8.38 -1.82 -24.24
CA ASN A 314 9.08 -0.81 -23.45
C ASN A 314 9.00 -1.13 -21.94
N GLU A 315 7.82 -1.54 -21.48
CA GLU A 315 7.53 -1.88 -20.09
C GLU A 315 8.38 -3.08 -19.64
N ILE A 316 8.49 -4.11 -20.49
CA ILE A 316 9.33 -5.28 -20.25
C ILE A 316 10.81 -4.91 -20.27
N PHE A 317 11.27 -4.18 -21.29
CA PHE A 317 12.67 -3.78 -21.42
C PHE A 317 13.17 -2.94 -20.23
N CYS A 318 12.41 -1.93 -19.80
CA CYS A 318 12.81 -1.06 -18.70
C CYS A 318 13.02 -1.82 -17.38
N ASN A 319 12.39 -2.98 -17.22
CA ASN A 319 12.46 -3.79 -16.00
C ASN A 319 12.80 -5.26 -16.32
N TRP A 320 13.69 -5.49 -17.29
CA TRP A 320 13.99 -6.83 -17.80
C TRP A 320 14.54 -7.77 -16.70
N GLU A 321 15.31 -7.24 -15.74
CA GLU A 321 15.85 -8.03 -14.61
C GLU A 321 14.76 -8.64 -13.75
N TYR A 322 13.64 -7.93 -13.62
CA TYR A 322 12.46 -8.41 -12.90
C TYR A 322 11.75 -9.50 -13.73
N PHE A 323 11.53 -9.26 -15.02
CA PHE A 323 10.79 -10.20 -15.89
C PHE A 323 11.59 -11.42 -16.33
N SER A 324 12.89 -11.47 -16.03
CA SER A 324 13.77 -12.61 -16.30
C SER A 324 13.82 -13.64 -15.16
N LYS A 325 13.11 -13.39 -14.05
CA LYS A 325 13.09 -14.24 -12.86
C LYS A 325 11.66 -14.65 -12.50
N ASP A 326 11.54 -15.86 -11.96
CA ASP A 326 10.29 -16.26 -11.32
C ASP A 326 10.11 -15.43 -10.04
N ILE A 327 8.91 -14.93 -9.81
CA ILE A 327 8.61 -14.07 -8.67
C ILE A 327 7.76 -14.85 -7.68
N GLU A 328 8.20 -14.88 -6.43
CA GLU A 328 7.49 -15.48 -5.31
C GLU A 328 7.03 -14.38 -4.33
N PHE A 329 5.71 -14.29 -4.16
CA PHE A 329 5.09 -13.36 -3.22
C PHE A 329 4.99 -13.97 -1.83
N ASP A 330 4.98 -13.10 -0.81
CA ASP A 330 4.64 -13.53 0.55
C ASP A 330 3.21 -14.09 0.54
N GLY A 331 3.04 -15.34 1.00
CA GLY A 331 1.80 -16.11 0.83
C GLY A 331 1.89 -17.25 -0.20
N GLY A 332 3.07 -17.46 -0.81
CA GLY A 332 3.40 -18.64 -1.61
C GLY A 332 2.93 -18.60 -3.06
N PHE A 333 2.28 -17.52 -3.49
CA PHE A 333 1.89 -17.31 -4.87
C PHE A 333 3.11 -17.05 -5.76
N LYS A 334 3.18 -17.72 -6.91
CA LYS A 334 4.31 -17.67 -7.84
C LYS A 334 3.86 -17.29 -9.23
N ILE A 335 4.61 -16.40 -9.86
CA ILE A 335 4.46 -16.09 -11.29
C ILE A 335 5.74 -16.45 -12.02
N GLN A 336 5.58 -17.02 -13.20
CA GLN A 336 6.70 -17.43 -14.03
C GLN A 336 7.33 -16.21 -14.71
N LYS A 337 8.65 -16.26 -14.91
CA LYS A 337 9.36 -15.31 -15.76
C LYS A 337 8.77 -15.24 -17.17
N ILE A 338 8.83 -14.07 -17.78
CA ILE A 338 8.37 -13.86 -19.16
C ILE A 338 9.52 -14.15 -20.13
N ILE A 339 10.69 -13.58 -19.84
CA ILE A 339 11.89 -13.63 -20.68
C ILE A 339 13.04 -14.38 -19.97
N ASN A 340 14.11 -14.68 -20.69
CA ASN A 340 15.29 -15.33 -20.10
C ASN A 340 16.42 -14.37 -19.75
N ASN A 341 16.62 -13.33 -20.56
CA ASN A 341 17.71 -12.36 -20.42
C ASN A 341 17.33 -11.02 -21.10
N GLU A 342 18.19 -10.01 -20.97
CA GLU A 342 17.99 -8.70 -21.61
C GLU A 342 17.86 -8.80 -23.13
N GLU A 343 18.68 -9.63 -23.80
CA GLU A 343 18.63 -9.77 -25.27
C GLU A 343 17.27 -10.26 -25.78
N SER A 344 16.59 -11.11 -24.99
CA SER A 344 15.24 -11.61 -25.31
C SER A 344 14.21 -10.48 -25.46
N THR A 345 14.44 -9.31 -24.86
CA THR A 345 13.54 -8.16 -24.98
C THR A 345 13.51 -7.56 -26.39
N LYS A 346 14.52 -7.83 -27.21
CA LYS A 346 14.60 -7.34 -28.60
C LYS A 346 13.80 -8.22 -29.58
N ASN A 347 13.50 -9.45 -29.18
CA ASN A 347 12.88 -10.48 -30.01
C ASN A 347 11.69 -11.13 -29.28
N LEU A 348 10.81 -10.31 -28.70
CA LEU A 348 9.61 -10.81 -28.03
C LEU A 348 8.65 -11.41 -29.06
N VAL A 349 7.98 -12.50 -28.68
CA VAL A 349 7.03 -13.21 -29.56
C VAL A 349 5.63 -13.27 -28.93
N GLU A 350 4.62 -13.59 -29.73
CA GLU A 350 3.22 -13.75 -29.26
C GLU A 350 3.08 -14.74 -28.10
N GLY A 351 3.92 -15.77 -28.05
CA GLY A 351 3.97 -16.70 -26.92
C GLY A 351 4.33 -16.02 -25.59
N ASP A 352 5.13 -14.96 -25.61
CA ASP A 352 5.46 -14.16 -24.43
C ASP A 352 4.30 -13.23 -24.04
N PHE A 353 3.56 -12.72 -25.02
CA PHE A 353 2.35 -11.95 -24.76
C PHE A 353 1.29 -12.80 -24.05
N LEU A 354 1.13 -14.06 -24.47
CA LEU A 354 0.23 -15.00 -23.81
C LEU A 354 0.64 -15.24 -22.33
N LYS A 355 1.93 -15.35 -22.03
CA LYS A 355 2.41 -15.43 -20.63
C LYS A 355 2.05 -14.19 -19.83
N VAL A 356 2.19 -13.00 -20.43
CA VAL A 356 1.79 -11.74 -19.79
C VAL A 356 0.31 -11.76 -19.45
N LYS A 357 -0.56 -12.09 -20.41
CA LYS A 357 -2.03 -12.18 -20.22
C LYS A 357 -2.38 -13.14 -19.07
N ASN A 358 -1.79 -14.34 -19.09
CA ASN A 358 -2.00 -15.32 -18.04
C ASN A 358 -1.53 -14.83 -16.66
N ASN A 359 -0.38 -14.16 -16.59
CA ASN A 359 0.15 -13.67 -15.32
C ASN A 359 -0.71 -12.53 -14.75
N ILE A 360 -1.17 -11.58 -15.58
CA ILE A 360 -2.04 -10.48 -15.08
C ILE A 360 -3.40 -10.99 -14.59
N GLU A 361 -3.97 -12.01 -15.26
CA GLU A 361 -5.22 -12.64 -14.83
C GLU A 361 -5.05 -13.36 -13.49
N LYS A 362 -3.98 -14.16 -13.34
CA LYS A 362 -3.69 -14.83 -12.06
C LYS A 362 -3.47 -13.83 -10.92
N ILE A 363 -2.70 -12.77 -11.17
CA ILE A 363 -2.49 -11.69 -10.18
C ILE A 363 -3.83 -11.08 -9.80
N ARG A 364 -4.68 -10.69 -10.76
CA ARG A 364 -6.01 -10.14 -10.50
C ARG A 364 -6.87 -11.09 -9.67
N ASN A 365 -6.92 -12.37 -10.04
CA ASN A 365 -7.75 -13.36 -9.34
C ASN A 365 -7.34 -13.50 -7.87
N VAL A 366 -6.04 -13.53 -7.58
CA VAL A 366 -5.55 -13.60 -6.19
C VAL A 366 -5.79 -12.29 -5.43
N LEU A 367 -5.68 -11.13 -6.08
CA LEU A 367 -5.97 -9.84 -5.46
C LEU A 367 -7.45 -9.66 -5.12
N VAL A 368 -8.37 -10.17 -5.95
CA VAL A 368 -9.83 -10.05 -5.75
C VAL A 368 -10.37 -11.12 -4.79
N HIS A 369 -10.00 -12.39 -4.99
CA HIS A 369 -10.59 -13.51 -4.24
C HIS A 369 -9.79 -13.91 -2.99
N LEU A 370 -8.72 -13.18 -2.66
CA LEU A 370 -7.78 -13.43 -1.58
C LEU A 370 -7.07 -14.80 -1.64
N ARG A 371 -7.41 -15.69 -2.59
CA ARG A 371 -6.82 -17.01 -2.80
C ARG A 371 -6.91 -17.43 -4.27
N GLU A 372 -5.89 -18.13 -4.74
CA GLU A 372 -5.99 -18.91 -5.98
C GLU A 372 -6.82 -20.18 -5.68
N SER A 373 -7.94 -20.34 -6.38
CA SER A 373 -9.03 -21.29 -6.07
C SER A 373 -8.60 -22.77 -5.99
N ARG A 374 -7.41 -23.12 -6.47
CA ARG A 374 -6.88 -24.49 -6.48
C ARG A 374 -5.73 -24.74 -5.51
N GLU A 375 -5.00 -23.71 -5.07
CA GLU A 375 -3.70 -23.91 -4.39
C GLU A 375 -3.59 -23.24 -3.00
N ASN A 376 -4.64 -22.57 -2.50
CA ASN A 376 -4.60 -21.79 -1.23
C ASN A 376 -3.47 -20.75 -1.15
N LYS A 377 -2.85 -20.41 -2.29
CA LYS A 377 -1.80 -19.40 -2.40
C LYS A 377 -2.39 -18.01 -2.46
N VAL A 378 -1.72 -17.06 -1.81
CA VAL A 378 -2.21 -15.68 -1.66
C VAL A 378 -1.10 -14.66 -1.89
N ILE A 379 -1.47 -13.42 -2.20
CA ILE A 379 -0.55 -12.27 -2.18
C ILE A 379 -0.87 -11.45 -0.92
N LEU A 380 -0.13 -11.67 0.16
CA LEU A 380 -0.33 -10.95 1.43
C LEU A 380 -0.11 -9.43 1.28
N PRO A 381 -0.84 -8.56 2.00
CA PRO A 381 -0.74 -7.09 1.98
C PRO A 381 0.54 -6.48 2.58
N THR A 382 1.69 -7.02 2.19
CA THR A 382 3.03 -6.56 2.61
C THR A 382 3.58 -5.47 1.69
N LEU A 383 4.49 -4.63 2.21
CA LEU A 383 5.20 -3.63 1.39
C LEU A 383 6.03 -4.29 0.29
N LYS A 384 6.65 -5.44 0.58
CA LYS A 384 7.42 -6.21 -0.38
C LYS A 384 6.53 -6.64 -1.55
N ASN A 385 5.40 -7.28 -1.28
CA ASN A 385 4.47 -7.69 -2.33
C ASN A 385 3.92 -6.49 -3.11
N ASN A 386 3.63 -5.38 -2.45
CA ASN A 386 3.21 -4.15 -3.13
C ASN A 386 4.30 -3.61 -4.07
N ASN A 387 5.57 -3.66 -3.67
CA ASN A 387 6.69 -3.29 -4.54
C ASN A 387 6.82 -4.27 -5.71
N LEU A 388 6.76 -5.58 -5.46
CA LEU A 388 6.80 -6.62 -6.51
C LEU A 388 5.68 -6.50 -7.54
N LEU A 389 4.53 -5.91 -7.22
CA LEU A 389 3.43 -5.70 -8.19
C LEU A 389 3.71 -4.54 -9.16
N VAL A 390 4.66 -3.64 -8.86
CA VAL A 390 4.88 -2.40 -9.62
C VAL A 390 5.22 -2.65 -11.11
N PRO A 391 6.12 -3.58 -11.48
CA PRO A 391 6.41 -3.80 -12.90
C PRO A 391 5.20 -4.31 -13.69
N TYR A 392 4.40 -5.22 -13.13
CA TYR A 392 3.15 -5.66 -13.76
C TYR A 392 2.07 -4.58 -13.78
N LEU A 393 2.07 -3.66 -12.80
CA LEU A 393 1.20 -2.48 -12.82
C LEU A 393 1.49 -1.59 -14.04
N TYR A 394 2.75 -1.47 -14.47
CA TYR A 394 3.09 -0.72 -15.67
C TYR A 394 2.56 -1.40 -16.95
N ILE A 395 2.69 -2.74 -17.04
CA ILE A 395 2.15 -3.52 -18.15
C ILE A 395 0.64 -3.37 -18.24
N ILE A 396 -0.10 -3.65 -17.16
CA ILE A 396 -1.57 -3.62 -17.22
C ILE A 396 -2.10 -2.22 -17.50
N LYS A 397 -1.44 -1.19 -16.95
CA LYS A 397 -1.76 0.20 -17.26
C LYS A 397 -1.61 0.47 -18.76
N ARG A 398 -0.51 0.01 -19.37
CA ARG A 398 -0.27 0.21 -20.81
C ARG A 398 -1.34 -0.48 -21.65
N LEU A 399 -1.67 -1.72 -21.32
CA LEU A 399 -2.72 -2.48 -22.01
C LEU A 399 -4.06 -1.76 -21.87
N ALA A 400 -4.43 -1.31 -20.67
CA ALA A 400 -5.65 -0.57 -20.44
C ALA A 400 -5.71 0.72 -21.29
N GLU A 401 -4.62 1.50 -21.33
CA GLU A 401 -4.53 2.71 -22.16
C GLU A 401 -4.70 2.40 -23.65
N LYS A 402 -4.06 1.33 -24.15
CA LYS A 402 -4.13 0.92 -25.55
C LYS A 402 -5.52 0.47 -25.95
N VAL A 403 -6.11 -0.42 -25.16
CA VAL A 403 -7.47 -0.91 -25.40
C VAL A 403 -8.45 0.27 -25.38
N ALA A 404 -8.38 1.17 -24.39
CA ALA A 404 -9.31 2.30 -24.31
C ALA A 404 -9.21 3.29 -25.47
N ILE A 405 -8.02 3.45 -26.08
CA ILE A 405 -7.83 4.31 -27.27
C ILE A 405 -8.38 3.65 -28.54
N GLN A 406 -8.35 2.32 -28.60
CA GLN A 406 -8.75 1.56 -29.79
C GLN A 406 -10.19 1.05 -29.74
N PHE A 407 -10.78 0.98 -28.55
CA PHE A 407 -12.16 0.57 -28.32
C PHE A 407 -13.12 1.66 -28.83
N GLU A 408 -13.93 1.29 -29.83
CA GLU A 408 -14.97 2.14 -30.46
C GLU A 408 -16.37 1.59 -30.21
#